data_AF-X6G3B6-F1
#
_entry.id   AF-X6G3B6-F1
#
_cell.length_a   1.000
_cell.length_b   1.000
_cell.length_c   1.000
_cell.angle_alpha   90.00
_cell.angle_beta   90.00
_cell.angle_gamma   90.00
#
_symmetry.space_group_name_H-M   'P 1'
#
loop_
_entity.id
_entity.type
_entity.pdbx_description
1 polymer ?
#
loop_
_entity_poly.entity_id
_entity_poly.type
_entity_poly.pdbx_seq_one_letter_code
_entity_poly.pdbx_strand_id
1 'polypeptide(L)'
;MTFLIHETLMTLNTDDVFEFGLTEILRSPEQDDLFEAQAIFIRNATVTSKLKLTHLSEFSVVLSFITYIGNKLRGIAKDELLEFDLNGLTFDQYIPLSKNLRKIWDE
;
A
#
# COMPACT_ATOMS: atom_id res chain seq x y z
N MET A 1 -6.59 15.89 -0.75
CA MET A 1 -6.64 14.57 -1.43
C MET A 1 -7.25 13.62 -0.43
N THR A 2 -8.33 12.93 -0.75
CA THR A 2 -9.02 12.06 0.21
C THR A 2 -8.52 10.63 0.05
N PHE A 3 -8.11 10.03 1.15
CA PHE A 3 -7.67 8.65 1.20
C PHE A 3 -8.79 7.76 1.73
N LEU A 4 -9.01 6.62 1.08
CA LEU A 4 -9.81 5.52 1.61
C LEU A 4 -9.02 4.76 2.68
N ILE A 5 -7.73 4.52 2.41
CA ILE A 5 -6.79 3.89 3.32
C ILE A 5 -5.57 4.81 3.40
N HIS A 6 -5.12 5.13 4.61
CA HIS A 6 -3.90 5.90 4.84
C HIS A 6 -3.21 5.36 6.09
N GLU A 7 -1.92 5.09 5.95
CA GLU A 7 -1.09 4.47 6.98
C GLU A 7 0.26 5.18 7.05
N THR A 8 0.82 5.19 8.25
CA THR A 8 2.11 5.80 8.55
C THR A 8 3.01 4.79 9.27
N LEU A 9 4.26 4.68 8.81
CA LEU A 9 5.29 3.85 9.41
C LEU A 9 6.53 4.68 9.73
N MET A 10 7.08 4.46 10.91
CA MET A 10 8.38 5.01 11.30
C MET A 10 9.45 3.93 11.17
N THR A 11 10.70 4.36 11.01
CA THR A 11 11.85 3.46 11.13
C THR A 11 12.40 3.43 12.54
N LEU A 12 13.03 2.32 12.93
CA LEU A 12 13.68 2.14 14.22
C LEU A 12 15.13 2.66 14.23
N ASN A 13 15.79 2.66 13.07
CA ASN A 13 17.21 2.97 12.94
C ASN A 13 17.49 4.30 12.22
N THR A 14 16.45 5.01 11.78
CA THR A 14 16.55 6.38 11.22
C THR A 14 15.35 7.22 11.68
N ASP A 15 15.38 8.52 11.41
CA ASP A 15 14.25 9.45 11.65
C ASP A 15 13.26 9.51 10.47
N ASP A 16 13.35 8.57 9.53
CA ASP A 16 12.47 8.54 8.37
C ASP A 16 11.04 8.17 8.75
N VAL A 17 10.10 8.91 8.16
CA VAL A 17 8.66 8.65 8.23
C VAL A 17 8.16 8.31 6.84
N PHE A 18 7.53 7.16 6.73
CA PHE A 18 6.90 6.67 5.52
C PHE A 18 5.38 6.79 5.66
N GLU A 19 4.73 7.33 4.65
CA GLU A 19 3.27 7.33 4.59
C GLU A 19 2.84 6.72 3.26
N PHE A 20 1.72 6.00 3.29
CA PHE A 20 1.15 5.48 2.06
C PHE A 20 -0.34 5.40 2.16
N GLY A 21 -1.00 5.52 1.02
CA GLY A 21 -2.45 5.49 1.00
C GLY A 21 -3.02 5.17 -0.35
N LEU A 22 -4.26 4.68 -0.31
CA LEU A 22 -5.13 4.47 -1.45
C LEU A 22 -6.15 5.58 -1.47
N THR A 23 -6.28 6.31 -2.57
CA THR A 23 -7.36 7.29 -2.72
C THR A 23 -8.73 6.62 -2.69
N GLU A 24 -9.79 7.42 -2.63
CA GLU A 24 -11.14 6.93 -2.92
C GLU A 24 -11.16 6.08 -4.20
N ILE A 25 -11.91 4.98 -4.14
CA ILE A 25 -12.14 4.09 -5.26
C ILE A 25 -13.35 4.62 -6.03
N LEU A 26 -13.11 5.05 -7.26
CA LEU A 26 -14.13 5.63 -8.13
C LEU A 26 -14.50 4.66 -9.22
N ARG A 27 -15.74 4.70 -9.71
CA ARG A 27 -16.09 3.96 -10.94
C ARG A 27 -15.31 4.55 -12.12
N SER A 28 -14.83 3.67 -12.99
CA SER A 28 -14.16 4.07 -14.22
C SER A 28 -15.18 4.75 -15.14
N PRO A 29 -14.89 5.94 -15.69
CA PRO A 29 -15.76 6.59 -16.65
C PRO A 29 -15.82 5.85 -18.00
N GLU A 30 -14.88 4.92 -18.24
CA GLU A 30 -14.78 4.17 -19.50
C GLU A 30 -15.53 2.83 -19.44
N GLN A 31 -15.72 2.25 -18.24
CA GLN A 31 -16.29 0.91 -18.03
C GLN A 31 -17.10 0.85 -16.73
N ASP A 32 -18.43 0.68 -16.86
CA ASP A 32 -19.42 0.81 -15.76
C ASP A 32 -19.19 -0.13 -14.56
N ASP A 33 -18.52 -1.26 -14.76
CA ASP A 33 -18.28 -2.30 -13.74
C ASP A 33 -16.85 -2.30 -13.17
N LEU A 34 -15.99 -1.38 -13.63
CA LEU A 34 -14.61 -1.30 -13.17
C LEU A 34 -14.36 -0.03 -12.39
N PHE A 35 -13.28 -0.06 -11.62
CA PHE A 35 -12.93 0.95 -10.66
C PHE A 35 -11.50 1.46 -10.88
N GLU A 36 -11.27 2.68 -10.42
CA GLU A 36 -9.99 3.37 -10.47
C GLU A 36 -9.65 3.99 -9.11
N ALA A 37 -8.38 3.95 -8.76
CA ALA A 37 -7.83 4.65 -7.60
C ALA A 37 -6.34 4.97 -7.83
N GLN A 38 -5.74 5.73 -6.93
CA GLN A 38 -4.29 5.95 -6.90
C GLN A 38 -3.71 5.43 -5.59
N ALA A 39 -2.67 4.60 -5.71
CA ALA A 39 -1.79 4.27 -4.61
C ALA A 39 -0.68 5.32 -4.55
N ILE A 40 -0.43 5.89 -3.38
CA ILE A 40 0.57 6.93 -3.15
C ILE A 40 1.55 6.44 -2.10
N PHE A 41 2.82 6.69 -2.34
CA PHE A 41 3.90 6.41 -1.40
C PHE A 41 4.68 7.70 -1.14
N ILE A 42 4.88 8.01 0.14
CA ILE A 42 5.44 9.25 0.66
C ILE A 42 6.56 8.88 1.62
N ARG A 43 7.66 9.64 1.57
CA ARG A 43 8.74 9.59 2.56
C ARG A 43 9.04 11.01 3.00
N ASN A 44 9.06 11.26 4.30
CA ASN A 44 9.36 12.56 4.90
C ASN A 44 8.55 13.71 4.26
N ALA A 45 7.22 13.53 4.21
CA ALA A 45 6.26 14.46 3.58
C ALA A 45 6.44 14.69 2.06
N THR A 46 7.34 13.96 1.40
CA THR A 46 7.56 14.04 -0.04
C THR A 46 6.98 12.83 -0.75
N VAL A 47 6.09 13.05 -1.73
CA VAL A 47 5.57 11.96 -2.56
C VAL A 47 6.70 11.42 -3.42
N THR A 48 7.14 10.19 -3.16
CA THR A 48 8.24 9.54 -3.88
C THR A 48 7.73 8.65 -5.01
N SER A 49 6.48 8.18 -4.94
CA SER A 49 5.91 7.33 -5.99
C SER A 49 4.39 7.35 -5.99
N LYS A 50 3.81 7.15 -7.18
CA LYS A 50 2.36 7.01 -7.39
C LYS A 50 2.12 5.88 -8.39
N LEU A 51 1.07 5.10 -8.17
CA LEU A 51 0.60 4.07 -9.09
C LEU A 51 -0.89 4.29 -9.35
N LYS A 52 -1.26 4.45 -10.62
CA LYS A 52 -2.67 4.47 -11.04
C LYS A 52 -3.16 3.02 -11.12
N LEU A 53 -4.21 2.70 -10.40
CA LEU A 53 -4.90 1.41 -10.43
C LEU A 53 -6.17 1.61 -11.24
N THR A 54 -6.31 0.97 -12.39
CA THR A 54 -7.40 1.20 -13.32
C THR A 54 -7.91 -0.09 -13.92
N HIS A 55 -9.18 -0.11 -14.34
CA HIS A 55 -9.81 -1.25 -14.98
C HIS A 55 -9.80 -2.51 -14.08
N LEU A 56 -10.02 -2.30 -12.79
CA LEU A 56 -10.00 -3.37 -11.78
C LEU A 56 -11.35 -3.47 -11.09
N SER A 57 -11.74 -4.65 -10.62
CA SER A 57 -12.77 -4.74 -9.60
C SER A 57 -12.32 -4.03 -8.34
N GLU A 58 -13.25 -3.54 -7.51
CA GLU A 58 -12.93 -2.87 -6.24
C GLU A 58 -11.98 -3.69 -5.36
N PHE A 59 -12.24 -4.99 -5.22
CA PHE A 59 -11.34 -5.92 -4.53
C PHE A 59 -9.92 -5.95 -5.13
N SER A 60 -9.83 -5.96 -6.46
CA SER A 60 -8.55 -6.00 -7.16
C SER A 60 -7.77 -4.70 -6.99
N VAL A 61 -8.46 -3.55 -6.83
CA VAL A 61 -7.82 -2.27 -6.48
C VAL A 61 -7.14 -2.38 -5.12
N VAL A 62 -7.86 -2.83 -4.09
CA VAL A 62 -7.30 -2.98 -2.73
C VAL A 62 -6.15 -3.99 -2.70
N LEU A 63 -6.31 -5.13 -3.36
CA LEU A 63 -5.25 -6.15 -3.44
C LEU A 63 -3.99 -5.62 -4.13
N SER A 64 -4.16 -4.89 -5.24
CA SER A 64 -3.04 -4.31 -5.99
C SER A 64 -2.34 -3.22 -5.18
N PHE A 65 -3.09 -2.42 -4.42
CA PHE A 65 -2.55 -1.45 -3.48
C PHE A 65 -1.66 -2.10 -2.42
N ILE A 66 -2.18 -3.08 -1.67
CA ILE A 66 -1.42 -3.77 -0.62
C ILE A 66 -0.16 -4.41 -1.20
N THR A 67 -0.28 -5.03 -2.37
CA THR A 67 0.85 -5.66 -3.07
C THR A 67 1.93 -4.65 -3.43
N TYR A 68 1.52 -3.52 -4.01
CA TYR A 68 2.42 -2.44 -4.39
C TYR A 68 3.18 -1.87 -3.18
N ILE A 69 2.48 -1.59 -2.08
CA ILE A 69 3.10 -1.04 -0.87
C ILE A 69 4.07 -2.04 -0.23
N GLY A 70 3.66 -3.29 -0.05
CA GLY A 70 4.52 -4.30 0.55
C GLY A 70 5.80 -4.53 -0.24
N ASN A 71 5.73 -4.54 -1.57
CA ASN A 71 6.92 -4.64 -2.42
C ASN A 71 7.84 -3.43 -2.27
N LYS A 72 7.28 -2.21 -2.20
CA LYS A 72 8.05 -0.98 -2.00
C LYS A 72 8.78 -0.99 -0.65
N LEU A 73 8.07 -1.28 0.43
CA LEU A 73 8.66 -1.31 1.77
C LEU A 73 9.76 -2.37 1.89
N ARG A 74 9.55 -3.57 1.34
CA ARG A 74 10.59 -4.63 1.34
C ARG A 74 11.81 -4.24 0.53
N GLY A 75 11.62 -3.63 -0.64
CA GLY A 75 12.71 -3.14 -1.47
C GLY A 75 13.54 -2.11 -0.71
N ILE A 76 12.88 -1.09 -0.15
CA ILE A 76 13.53 -0.03 0.62
C ILE A 76 14.23 -0.58 1.88
N ALA A 77 13.57 -1.44 2.65
CA ALA A 77 14.16 -2.08 3.84
C ALA A 77 15.46 -2.81 3.48
N LYS A 78 15.46 -3.54 2.37
CA LYS A 78 16.62 -4.31 1.91
C LYS A 78 17.73 -3.42 1.36
N ASP A 79 17.39 -2.50 0.48
CA ASP A 79 18.36 -1.71 -0.28
C ASP A 79 19.00 -0.61 0.57
N GLU A 80 18.25 -0.07 1.54
CA GLU A 80 18.68 1.02 2.43
C GLU A 80 19.00 0.54 3.85
N LEU A 81 18.90 -0.77 4.12
CA LEU A 81 19.12 -1.37 5.45
C LEU A 81 18.24 -0.72 6.54
N LEU A 82 17.00 -0.37 6.19
CA LEU A 82 16.03 0.24 7.10
C LEU A 82 15.25 -0.82 7.87
N GLU A 83 15.09 -0.58 9.17
CA GLU A 83 14.24 -1.37 10.04
C GLU A 83 12.98 -0.57 10.35
N PHE A 84 11.81 -1.15 10.07
CA PHE A 84 10.53 -0.49 10.31
C PHE A 84 9.96 -0.85 11.68
N ASP A 85 9.35 0.11 12.34
CA ASP A 85 8.54 -0.15 13.53
C ASP A 85 7.18 -0.71 13.10
N LEU A 86 7.08 -2.04 13.13
CA LEU A 86 5.88 -2.78 12.75
C LEU A 86 5.06 -3.20 13.98
N ASN A 87 5.20 -2.52 15.13
CA ASN A 87 4.47 -2.82 16.37
C ASN A 87 4.63 -4.29 16.81
N GLY A 88 5.84 -4.84 16.71
CA GLY A 88 6.15 -6.23 17.05
C GLY A 88 5.74 -7.27 16.00
N LEU A 89 5.23 -6.85 14.84
CA LEU A 89 4.96 -7.73 13.71
C LEU A 89 6.19 -7.88 12.80
N THR A 90 6.27 -9.00 12.10
CA THR A 90 7.14 -9.15 10.94
C THR A 90 6.51 -8.51 9.70
N PHE A 91 7.31 -8.21 8.68
CA PHE A 91 6.81 -7.66 7.42
C PHE A 91 5.71 -8.50 6.78
N ASP A 92 5.82 -9.84 6.83
CA ASP A 92 4.81 -10.76 6.29
C ASP A 92 3.52 -10.80 7.12
N GLN A 93 3.57 -10.40 8.40
CA GLN A 93 2.39 -10.25 9.25
C GLN A 93 1.73 -8.89 9.07
N TYR A 94 2.53 -7.83 8.90
CA TYR A 94 2.04 -6.47 8.70
C TYR A 94 1.42 -6.28 7.31
N ILE A 95 2.11 -6.74 6.26
CA ILE A 95 1.59 -6.76 4.89
C ILE A 95 1.76 -8.19 4.34
N PRO A 96 0.72 -9.04 4.48
CA PRO A 96 0.77 -10.41 4.00
C PRO A 96 0.71 -10.45 2.47
N LEU A 97 1.88 -10.37 1.82
CA LEU A 97 2.00 -10.51 0.36
C LEU A 97 1.89 -11.97 -0.13
N SER A 98 2.02 -12.93 0.79
CA SER A 98 2.13 -14.36 0.48
C SER A 98 0.94 -15.20 0.97
N LYS A 99 0.11 -14.70 1.89
CA LYS A 99 -1.22 -15.29 2.10
C LYS A 99 -2.12 -14.73 1.03
N ASN A 100 -2.82 -15.60 0.30
CA ASN A 100 -3.93 -15.18 -0.55
C ASN A 100 -4.85 -14.31 0.31
N LEU A 101 -4.83 -13.00 0.14
CA LEU A 101 -5.72 -12.05 0.83
C LEU A 101 -7.20 -12.49 0.69
N ARG A 102 -7.51 -13.22 -0.39
CA ARG A 102 -8.76 -13.96 -0.58
C ARG A 102 -9.10 -14.94 0.57
N LYS A 103 -8.12 -15.72 1.07
CA LYS A 103 -8.30 -16.62 2.22
C LYS A 103 -8.51 -15.88 3.55
N ILE A 104 -7.99 -14.65 3.69
CA ILE A 104 -8.17 -13.83 4.90
C ILE A 104 -9.59 -13.23 4.95
N TRP A 105 -10.23 -13.05 3.79
CA TRP A 105 -11.55 -12.43 3.68
C TRP A 105 -12.70 -13.45 3.63
N ASP A 106 -12.42 -14.68 3.20
CA ASP A 106 -13.40 -15.79 3.20
C ASP A 106 -13.50 -16.50 4.59
N GLU A 107 -12.68 -16.09 5.58
CA GLU A 107 -12.77 -16.48 7.01
C GLU A 107 -13.62 -15.47 7.80
#